data_AF-A0A931MD29-F1
#
_entry.id   AF-A0A931MD29-F1
#
_cell.length_a   1.000
_cell.length_b   1.000
_cell.length_c   1.000
_cell.angle_alpha   90.00
_cell.angle_beta   90.00
_cell.angle_gamma   90.00
#
_symmetry.space_group_name_H-M   'P 1'
#
loop_
_entity.id
_entity.type
_entity.pdbx_description
1 polymer ?
#
loop_
_entity_poly.entity_id
_entity_poly.type
_entity_poly.pdbx_seq_one_letter_code
_entity_poly.pdbx_strand_id
1 'polypeptide(L)'
;MKKLFVSFGILLSVCGFTQQSVNIIPAPQKAELKAGTFALSPATKIVLISTDVQRSAAFLNNYLGKFYDTRLPFVIQAKAVKDDPEWQNVIVLNLNKSASGITGAYTLSVDNNKVYIESANEEGIFYGIQSLIQLLPLKKEKKGIMPVAQCEISDAPRFAYRGMMLDCGRHFMPAAFVKQYIDFLALHKMNTMHWHLTEDQGWRIEIKKYPKLTAVGSCRNGTIIGHHPGTANDNKKDCGYYTQEQIKDIVKYAAERYITIIPEIEMPGHASAAIAAYPELSCFPGENTPVAQGVQWSGDTTGKYVQQSWGVYPDVFVPSENTFTFLKGVLDEVMELFPSKYIHVGGDECPKDYWKRSQFCQDLIKEKNLKDEHGLQSYFISTMEKYLNSKGRNIIGWDEILEGGLAPNATVMSWRGETGGIEAAKQHHDVIMTPTTYVYVDYSQSKKEDSLTIGGYLPVETVYSYDPLPAQLSAQEQAFIKGVQANLWTEYISNPSKVEYMVFPRMSALSEVGWSSKNNKNWPDFKQRLLTQYKRYDLWQVKYNTKGINNGE
;
A
#
# COMPACT_ATOMS: atom_id res chain seq x y z
N MET A 1 -67.28 9.55 -47.26
CA MET A 1 -65.93 10.15 -47.26
C MET A 1 -65.35 10.08 -45.85
N LYS A 2 -64.54 9.06 -45.55
CA LYS A 2 -63.78 8.95 -44.29
C LYS A 2 -62.30 8.88 -44.69
N LYS A 3 -61.53 9.90 -44.31
CA LYS A 3 -60.08 9.99 -44.56
C LYS A 3 -59.36 9.12 -43.53
N LEU A 4 -58.60 8.12 -43.97
CA LEU A 4 -57.69 7.36 -43.14
C LEU A 4 -56.30 8.00 -43.26
N PHE A 5 -55.82 8.62 -42.18
CA PHE A 5 -54.44 9.08 -42.07
C PHE A 5 -53.58 7.89 -41.64
N VAL A 6 -52.62 7.49 -42.48
CA VAL A 6 -51.58 6.52 -42.14
C VAL A 6 -50.34 7.33 -41.74
N SER A 7 -50.04 7.38 -40.44
CA SER A 7 -48.76 7.90 -39.93
C SER A 7 -47.68 6.83 -40.09
N PHE A 8 -46.63 7.15 -40.84
CA PHE A 8 -45.42 6.34 -40.96
C PHE A 8 -44.48 6.71 -39.81
N GLY A 9 -44.37 5.85 -38.80
CA GLY A 9 -43.42 6.02 -37.70
C GLY A 9 -42.02 5.60 -38.14
N ILE A 10 -41.11 6.57 -38.25
CA ILE A 10 -39.66 6.31 -38.41
C ILE A 10 -39.14 5.83 -37.06
N LEU A 11 -38.86 4.52 -36.92
CA LEU A 11 -38.03 4.00 -35.85
C LEU A 11 -36.58 4.42 -36.12
N LEU A 12 -36.13 5.49 -35.45
CA LEU A 12 -34.71 5.77 -35.27
C LEU A 12 -34.14 4.72 -34.30
N SER A 13 -33.56 3.66 -34.83
CA SER A 13 -32.67 2.78 -34.09
C SER A 13 -31.43 3.57 -33.69
N VAL A 14 -31.46 4.15 -32.50
CA VAL A 14 -30.25 4.63 -31.82
C VAL A 14 -29.45 3.40 -31.40
N CYS A 15 -28.65 2.86 -32.32
CA CYS A 15 -27.55 1.99 -31.94
C CYS A 15 -26.58 2.86 -31.15
N GLY A 16 -26.67 2.80 -29.82
CA GLY A 16 -25.62 3.31 -28.96
C GLY A 16 -24.35 2.56 -29.33
N PHE A 17 -23.42 3.24 -30.02
CA PHE A 17 -22.07 2.76 -30.14
C PHE A 17 -21.49 2.76 -28.73
N THR A 18 -21.51 1.59 -28.07
CA THR A 18 -20.63 1.36 -26.95
C THR A 18 -19.22 1.45 -27.50
N GLN A 19 -18.55 2.57 -27.23
CA GLN A 19 -17.13 2.69 -27.52
C GLN A 19 -16.45 1.54 -26.77
N GLN A 20 -15.91 0.57 -27.51
CA GLN A 20 -15.23 -0.57 -26.94
C GLN A 20 -14.09 -0.03 -26.07
N SER A 21 -14.16 -0.25 -24.75
CA SER A 21 -13.23 0.34 -23.80
C SER A 21 -12.00 -0.55 -23.63
N VAL A 22 -10.85 0.09 -23.42
CA VAL A 22 -9.61 -0.60 -23.05
C VAL A 22 -9.78 -1.10 -21.61
N ASN A 23 -9.73 -2.42 -21.40
CA ASN A 23 -9.99 -3.07 -20.11
C ASN A 23 -8.82 -2.97 -19.12
N ILE A 24 -8.31 -1.77 -18.83
CA ILE A 24 -7.20 -1.54 -17.90
C ILE A 24 -7.73 -1.00 -16.56
N ILE A 25 -7.21 -1.50 -15.43
CA ILE A 25 -7.41 -0.95 -14.09
C ILE A 25 -6.03 -0.61 -13.50
N PRO A 26 -5.75 0.64 -13.09
CA PRO A 26 -6.60 1.83 -13.16
C PRO A 26 -6.99 2.27 -14.57
N ALA A 27 -8.17 2.87 -14.76
CA ALA A 27 -8.57 3.48 -16.02
C ALA A 27 -7.58 4.59 -16.45
N PRO A 28 -7.03 4.54 -17.68
CA PRO A 28 -6.17 5.61 -18.17
C PRO A 28 -6.91 6.95 -18.28
N GLN A 29 -6.19 8.07 -18.19
CA GLN A 29 -6.79 9.39 -18.42
C GLN A 29 -7.41 9.52 -19.82
N LYS A 30 -6.73 9.01 -20.84
CA LYS A 30 -7.25 8.87 -22.20
C LYS A 30 -6.81 7.55 -22.80
N ALA A 31 -7.75 6.80 -23.37
CA ALA A 31 -7.49 5.59 -24.12
C ALA A 31 -8.43 5.49 -25.32
N GLU A 32 -7.89 5.15 -26.48
CA GLU A 32 -8.65 4.99 -27.72
C GLU A 32 -8.24 3.68 -28.40
N LEU A 33 -9.19 2.75 -28.59
CA LEU A 33 -8.96 1.57 -29.42
C LEU A 33 -8.94 1.95 -30.90
N LYS A 34 -8.03 1.32 -31.65
CA LYS A 34 -7.90 1.44 -33.10
C LYS A 34 -8.15 0.09 -33.76
N ALA A 35 -8.40 0.12 -35.07
CA ALA A 35 -8.58 -1.10 -35.84
C ALA A 35 -7.23 -1.76 -36.13
N GLY A 36 -7.06 -3.01 -35.68
CA GLY A 36 -5.87 -3.81 -35.97
C GLY A 36 -5.35 -4.53 -34.73
N THR A 37 -4.22 -5.22 -34.89
CA THR A 37 -3.61 -5.99 -33.81
C THR A 37 -2.10 -6.08 -34.02
N PHE A 38 -1.34 -5.82 -32.97
CA PHE A 38 0.08 -6.15 -32.89
C PHE A 38 0.24 -7.63 -32.51
N ALA A 39 1.02 -8.37 -33.28
CA ALA A 39 1.28 -9.79 -33.03
C ALA A 39 2.60 -9.97 -32.26
N LEU A 40 2.54 -9.87 -30.92
CA LEU A 40 3.71 -10.12 -30.08
C LEU A 40 4.09 -11.60 -30.19
N SER A 41 5.34 -11.88 -30.55
CA SER A 41 5.87 -13.23 -30.76
C SER A 41 7.24 -13.38 -30.08
N PRO A 42 7.80 -14.60 -29.95
CA PRO A 42 9.15 -14.79 -29.44
C PRO A 42 10.25 -14.07 -30.26
N ALA A 43 9.95 -13.67 -31.50
CA ALA A 43 10.84 -12.89 -32.34
C ALA A 43 10.74 -11.37 -32.09
N THR A 44 9.74 -10.91 -31.34
CA THR A 44 9.58 -9.49 -30.98
C THR A 44 10.78 -9.03 -30.15
N LYS A 45 11.35 -7.87 -30.49
CA LYS A 45 12.48 -7.27 -29.73
C LYS A 45 11.99 -6.19 -28.80
N ILE A 46 12.59 -6.08 -27.61
CA ILE A 46 12.45 -4.89 -26.76
C ILE A 46 13.59 -3.94 -27.10
N VAL A 47 13.27 -2.76 -27.62
CA VAL A 47 14.21 -1.72 -28.01
C VAL A 47 14.30 -0.68 -26.90
N LEU A 48 15.50 -0.48 -26.35
CA LEU A 48 15.79 0.44 -25.27
C LEU A 48 16.46 1.68 -25.86
N ILE A 49 15.83 2.85 -25.74
CA ILE A 49 16.42 4.13 -26.20
C ILE A 49 17.38 4.74 -25.15
N SER A 50 17.41 4.14 -23.95
CA SER A 50 18.38 4.42 -22.88
C SER A 50 18.60 3.15 -22.07
N THR A 51 19.79 2.95 -21.50
CA THR A 51 20.04 1.85 -20.56
C THR A 51 19.29 2.01 -19.24
N ASP A 52 18.85 3.22 -18.91
CA ASP A 52 18.11 3.52 -17.67
C ASP A 52 16.79 2.72 -17.59
N VAL A 53 16.17 2.39 -18.73
CA VAL A 53 14.92 1.60 -18.78
C VAL A 53 15.15 0.09 -18.73
N GLN A 54 16.39 -0.38 -18.58
CA GLN A 54 16.72 -1.80 -18.57
C GLN A 54 16.00 -2.56 -17.44
N ARG A 55 15.82 -1.93 -16.27
CA ARG A 55 15.05 -2.53 -15.17
C ARG A 55 13.57 -2.75 -15.55
N SER A 56 12.97 -1.78 -16.22
CA SER A 56 11.58 -1.86 -16.70
C SER A 56 11.44 -2.92 -17.80
N ALA A 57 12.40 -3.00 -18.73
CA ALA A 57 12.46 -4.05 -19.75
C ALA A 57 12.60 -5.44 -19.13
N ALA A 58 13.47 -5.59 -18.13
CA ALA A 58 13.66 -6.84 -17.40
C ALA A 58 12.38 -7.27 -16.66
N PHE A 59 11.65 -6.32 -16.04
CA PHE A 59 10.36 -6.60 -15.43
C PHE A 59 9.35 -7.18 -16.43
N LEU A 60 9.16 -6.51 -17.58
CA LEU A 60 8.28 -7.01 -18.64
C LEU A 60 8.70 -8.41 -19.09
N ASN A 61 10.00 -8.61 -19.35
CA ASN A 61 10.50 -9.89 -19.80
C ASN A 61 10.27 -10.99 -18.76
N ASN A 62 10.47 -10.69 -17.46
CA ASN A 62 10.20 -11.58 -16.35
C ASN A 62 8.73 -11.98 -16.28
N TYR A 63 7.82 -11.01 -16.40
CA TYR A 63 6.37 -11.24 -16.45
C TYR A 63 5.99 -12.15 -17.63
N LEU A 64 6.50 -11.86 -18.83
CA LEU A 64 6.23 -12.62 -20.03
C LEU A 64 6.63 -14.10 -19.89
N GLY A 65 7.80 -14.42 -19.36
CA GLY A 65 8.17 -15.82 -19.21
C GLY A 65 7.58 -16.49 -17.97
N LYS A 66 7.10 -15.73 -16.96
CA LYS A 66 6.36 -16.32 -15.84
C LYS A 66 4.95 -16.76 -16.26
N PHE A 67 4.26 -15.96 -17.07
CA PHE A 67 2.84 -16.18 -17.40
C PHE A 67 2.58 -16.67 -18.82
N TYR A 68 3.55 -16.54 -19.73
CA TYR A 68 3.40 -16.90 -21.14
C TYR A 68 4.55 -17.76 -21.68
N ASP A 69 5.54 -18.11 -20.83
CA ASP A 69 6.73 -18.91 -21.21
C ASP A 69 7.48 -18.34 -22.42
N THR A 70 7.51 -17.01 -22.55
CA THR A 70 8.24 -16.31 -23.62
C THR A 70 9.24 -15.31 -23.04
N ARG A 71 10.39 -15.18 -23.70
CA ARG A 71 11.40 -14.17 -23.39
C ARG A 71 11.77 -13.46 -24.68
N LEU A 72 11.83 -12.14 -24.62
CA LEU A 72 12.13 -11.28 -25.77
C LEU A 72 13.60 -10.84 -25.72
N PRO A 73 14.31 -10.83 -26.86
CA PRO A 73 15.65 -10.25 -26.97
C PRO A 73 15.62 -8.73 -26.76
N PHE A 74 16.68 -8.19 -26.15
CA PHE A 74 16.86 -6.76 -25.95
C PHE A 74 17.77 -6.18 -27.03
N VAL A 75 17.47 -4.96 -27.48
CA VAL A 75 18.32 -4.19 -28.40
C VAL A 75 18.45 -2.76 -27.88
N ILE A 76 19.67 -2.25 -27.78
CA ILE A 76 19.92 -0.86 -27.38
C ILE A 76 20.04 -0.02 -28.64
N GLN A 77 19.38 1.14 -28.66
CA GLN A 77 19.44 2.11 -29.75
C GLN A 77 19.62 3.51 -29.18
N ALA A 78 20.39 4.36 -29.86
CA ALA A 78 20.67 5.71 -29.38
C ALA A 78 19.60 6.75 -29.81
N LYS A 79 18.77 6.42 -30.80
CA LYS A 79 17.76 7.31 -31.37
C LYS A 79 16.38 6.66 -31.30
N ALA A 80 15.35 7.46 -31.04
CA ALA A 80 13.97 7.00 -31.10
C ALA A 80 13.64 6.49 -32.51
N VAL A 81 12.92 5.36 -32.57
CA VAL A 81 12.61 4.62 -33.81
C VAL A 81 11.11 4.63 -34.14
N LYS A 82 10.37 5.62 -33.64
CA LYS A 82 8.89 5.66 -33.73
C LYS A 82 8.40 5.51 -35.17
N ASP A 83 8.85 6.42 -36.04
CA ASP A 83 8.42 6.50 -37.44
C ASP A 83 9.38 5.79 -38.41
N ASP A 84 10.36 5.04 -37.88
CA ASP A 84 11.35 4.33 -38.69
C ASP A 84 10.73 3.03 -39.25
N PRO A 85 10.58 2.89 -40.59
CA PRO A 85 9.99 1.72 -41.20
C PRO A 85 10.87 0.47 -41.13
N GLU A 86 12.16 0.57 -40.83
CA GLU A 86 13.05 -0.58 -40.68
C GLU A 86 12.77 -1.37 -39.40
N TRP A 87 12.19 -0.71 -38.39
CA TRP A 87 11.83 -1.32 -37.12
C TRP A 87 10.42 -1.91 -37.21
N GLN A 88 10.37 -3.23 -37.27
CA GLN A 88 9.15 -4.02 -37.35
C GLN A 88 9.13 -5.07 -36.24
N ASN A 89 7.95 -5.39 -35.72
CA ASN A 89 7.76 -6.35 -34.63
C ASN A 89 8.59 -6.00 -33.37
N VAL A 90 8.41 -4.79 -32.84
CA VAL A 90 9.18 -4.31 -31.68
C VAL A 90 8.34 -3.66 -30.59
N ILE A 91 8.85 -3.72 -29.36
CA ILE A 91 8.38 -2.93 -28.21
C ILE A 91 9.47 -1.90 -27.90
N VAL A 92 9.18 -0.62 -28.12
CA VAL A 92 10.14 0.48 -27.94
C VAL A 92 9.87 1.17 -26.61
N LEU A 93 10.92 1.28 -25.78
CA LEU A 93 10.91 2.00 -24.51
C LEU A 93 11.74 3.29 -24.68
N ASN A 94 11.06 4.41 -24.92
CA ASN A 94 11.68 5.70 -25.18
C ASN A 94 11.67 6.60 -23.93
N LEU A 95 12.79 6.63 -23.19
CA LEU A 95 12.98 7.60 -22.11
C LEU A 95 13.43 8.94 -22.68
N ASN A 96 12.47 9.83 -22.91
CA ASN A 96 12.70 11.16 -23.47
C ASN A 96 12.83 12.20 -22.35
N LYS A 97 14.02 12.30 -21.72
CA LYS A 97 14.28 13.24 -20.61
C LYS A 97 14.12 14.73 -21.01
N SER A 98 14.04 15.04 -22.29
CA SER A 98 13.78 16.41 -22.77
C SER A 98 12.30 16.81 -22.67
N ALA A 99 11.40 15.83 -22.53
CA ALA A 99 9.99 16.08 -22.26
C ALA A 99 9.82 16.54 -20.80
N SER A 100 9.07 17.61 -20.58
CA SER A 100 8.58 17.99 -19.25
C SER A 100 7.28 17.25 -18.96
N GLY A 101 7.08 16.75 -17.74
CA GLY A 101 5.83 16.09 -17.40
C GLY A 101 5.72 15.67 -15.94
N ILE A 102 4.52 15.23 -15.56
CA ILE A 102 4.23 14.66 -14.25
C ILE A 102 5.05 13.36 -14.09
N THR A 103 5.65 13.14 -12.92
CA THR A 103 6.35 11.87 -12.64
C THR A 103 5.37 10.71 -12.76
N GLY A 104 5.72 9.68 -13.53
CA GLY A 104 4.85 8.56 -13.85
C GLY A 104 3.91 8.76 -15.05
N ALA A 105 3.89 9.94 -15.68
CA ALA A 105 3.12 10.15 -16.92
C ALA A 105 3.76 9.40 -18.10
N TYR A 106 2.96 8.86 -19.00
CA TYR A 106 3.45 8.19 -20.20
C TYR A 106 2.44 8.27 -21.35
N THR A 107 2.94 8.03 -22.56
CA THR A 107 2.13 7.69 -23.73
C THR A 107 2.45 6.28 -24.19
N LEU A 108 1.43 5.53 -24.62
CA LEU A 108 1.56 4.21 -25.22
C LEU A 108 0.77 4.18 -26.52
N SER A 109 1.45 3.82 -27.62
CA SER A 109 0.86 3.60 -28.93
C SER A 109 1.08 2.15 -29.34
N VAL A 110 0.05 1.50 -29.85
CA VAL A 110 0.14 0.15 -30.44
C VAL A 110 -0.37 0.23 -31.86
N ASP A 111 0.50 -0.04 -32.82
CA ASP A 111 0.17 -0.20 -34.24
C ASP A 111 0.39 -1.67 -34.69
N ASN A 112 0.35 -1.96 -36.00
CA ASN A 112 0.54 -3.34 -36.50
C ASN A 112 1.96 -3.91 -36.27
N ASN A 113 2.93 -3.03 -36.06
CA ASN A 113 4.35 -3.28 -36.17
C ASN A 113 5.12 -2.92 -34.90
N LYS A 114 4.60 -1.99 -34.08
CA LYS A 114 5.26 -1.46 -32.91
C LYS A 114 4.29 -1.31 -31.74
N VAL A 115 4.81 -1.62 -30.56
CA VAL A 115 4.35 -1.02 -29.30
C VAL A 115 5.36 0.04 -28.93
N TYR A 116 4.93 1.29 -28.74
CA TYR A 116 5.81 2.41 -28.44
C TYR A 116 5.38 3.06 -27.12
N ILE A 117 6.26 3.00 -26.12
CA ILE A 117 6.04 3.60 -24.80
C ILE A 117 7.05 4.73 -24.63
N GLU A 118 6.56 5.93 -24.33
CA GLU A 118 7.38 7.11 -24.09
C GLU A 118 7.02 7.81 -22.78
N SER A 119 8.05 8.29 -22.09
CA SER A 119 7.92 9.09 -20.87
C SER A 119 9.16 9.96 -20.65
N ALA A 120 8.97 11.03 -19.88
CA ALA A 120 10.05 11.89 -19.37
C ALA A 120 10.91 11.24 -18.27
N ASN A 121 10.37 10.22 -17.61
CA ASN A 121 10.98 9.58 -16.44
C ASN A 121 10.81 8.06 -16.49
N GLU A 122 11.66 7.37 -15.73
CA GLU A 122 11.73 5.91 -15.72
C GLU A 122 10.45 5.28 -15.14
N GLU A 123 9.82 5.94 -14.15
CA GLU A 123 8.54 5.55 -13.54
C GLU A 123 7.43 5.50 -14.59
N GLY A 124 7.34 6.50 -15.48
CA GLY A 124 6.32 6.53 -16.52
C GLY A 124 6.52 5.42 -17.55
N ILE A 125 7.76 5.09 -17.93
CA ILE A 125 8.04 3.91 -18.76
C ILE A 125 7.53 2.64 -18.08
N PHE A 126 7.78 2.50 -16.78
CA PHE A 126 7.33 1.36 -16.00
C PHE A 126 5.81 1.26 -15.94
N TYR A 127 5.08 2.36 -15.70
CA TYR A 127 3.62 2.36 -15.69
C TYR A 127 3.01 2.12 -17.07
N GLY A 128 3.68 2.57 -18.14
CA GLY A 128 3.32 2.21 -19.52
C GLY A 128 3.43 0.70 -19.76
N ILE A 129 4.47 0.05 -19.21
CA ILE A 129 4.61 -1.41 -19.24
C ILE A 129 3.48 -2.10 -18.47
N GLN A 130 3.06 -1.56 -17.31
CA GLN A 130 1.91 -2.13 -16.58
C GLN A 130 0.64 -2.10 -17.43
N SER A 131 0.41 -1.01 -18.18
CA SER A 131 -0.71 -0.93 -19.13
C SER A 131 -0.55 -1.89 -20.31
N LEU A 132 0.66 -2.08 -20.85
CA LEU A 132 0.91 -3.09 -21.87
C LEU A 132 0.61 -4.50 -21.36
N ILE A 133 1.06 -4.86 -20.15
CA ILE A 133 0.72 -6.12 -19.48
C ILE A 133 -0.81 -6.26 -19.39
N GLN A 134 -1.48 -5.16 -19.10
CA GLN A 134 -2.92 -4.92 -19.19
C GLN A 134 -3.60 -5.52 -20.43
N LEU A 135 -2.98 -5.22 -21.57
CA LEU A 135 -3.47 -5.47 -22.92
C LEU A 135 -3.10 -6.87 -23.44
N LEU A 136 -2.24 -7.61 -22.74
CA LEU A 136 -1.89 -8.98 -23.10
C LEU A 136 -3.10 -9.92 -22.98
N PRO A 137 -3.13 -11.04 -23.72
CA PRO A 137 -4.19 -12.03 -23.63
C PRO A 137 -4.33 -12.60 -22.21
N LEU A 138 -5.57 -12.89 -21.80
CA LEU A 138 -5.89 -13.39 -20.45
C LEU A 138 -5.55 -14.88 -20.26
N LYS A 139 -5.11 -15.56 -21.32
CA LYS A 139 -4.71 -16.96 -21.31
C LYS A 139 -3.47 -17.14 -22.17
N LYS A 140 -2.68 -18.14 -21.83
CA LYS A 140 -1.55 -18.55 -22.66
C LYS A 140 -2.05 -19.07 -24.01
N GLU A 141 -1.55 -18.51 -25.10
CA GLU A 141 -1.85 -18.93 -26.46
C GLU A 141 -0.97 -20.10 -26.90
N LYS A 142 -1.53 -21.10 -27.59
CA LYS A 142 -0.85 -22.36 -27.94
C LYS A 142 0.38 -22.20 -28.86
N LYS A 143 0.51 -21.08 -29.57
CA LYS A 143 1.60 -20.79 -30.52
C LYS A 143 2.57 -19.71 -30.06
N GLY A 144 2.42 -19.18 -28.84
CA GLY A 144 3.26 -18.10 -28.31
C GLY A 144 3.08 -16.74 -29.02
N ILE A 145 2.13 -16.64 -29.96
CA ILE A 145 1.73 -15.37 -30.57
C ILE A 145 0.60 -14.78 -29.71
N MET A 146 0.83 -13.58 -29.19
CA MET A 146 -0.09 -12.87 -28.32
C MET A 146 -0.64 -11.64 -29.06
N PRO A 147 -1.95 -11.62 -29.38
CA PRO A 147 -2.57 -10.45 -29.97
C PRO A 147 -2.67 -9.32 -28.94
N VAL A 148 -2.20 -8.13 -29.32
CA VAL A 148 -2.39 -6.89 -28.56
C VAL A 148 -3.20 -5.93 -29.45
N ALA A 149 -4.38 -5.54 -28.99
CA ALA A 149 -5.24 -4.63 -29.75
C ALA A 149 -4.53 -3.29 -29.98
N GLN A 150 -4.67 -2.72 -31.19
CA GLN A 150 -4.13 -1.40 -31.44
C GLN A 150 -4.84 -0.35 -30.60
N CYS A 151 -4.07 0.59 -30.06
CA CYS A 151 -4.62 1.64 -29.22
C CYS A 151 -3.65 2.82 -29.09
N GLU A 152 -4.22 3.94 -28.65
CA GLU A 152 -3.48 5.11 -28.20
C GLU A 152 -3.87 5.41 -26.75
N ILE A 153 -2.88 5.55 -25.87
CA ILE A 153 -3.05 5.84 -24.45
C ILE A 153 -2.18 7.03 -24.08
N SER A 154 -2.77 8.00 -23.38
CA SER A 154 -2.05 9.07 -22.68
C SER A 154 -2.52 9.07 -21.24
N ASP A 155 -1.59 8.94 -20.30
CA ASP A 155 -1.92 8.63 -18.92
C ASP A 155 -0.94 9.26 -17.93
N ALA A 156 -1.44 9.56 -16.74
CA ALA A 156 -0.67 10.10 -15.63
C ALA A 156 -1.40 9.87 -14.30
N PRO A 157 -0.68 9.70 -13.17
CA PRO A 157 -1.30 9.53 -11.87
C PRO A 157 -2.00 10.82 -11.40
N ARG A 158 -3.16 10.67 -10.76
CA ARG A 158 -3.87 11.74 -10.05
C ARG A 158 -3.13 12.19 -8.79
N PHE A 159 -2.63 11.24 -8.00
CA PHE A 159 -1.92 11.52 -6.75
C PHE A 159 -0.47 11.04 -6.80
N ALA A 160 0.43 11.81 -6.18
CA ALA A 160 1.84 11.44 -6.08
C ALA A 160 2.06 10.25 -5.14
N TYR A 161 1.27 10.14 -4.06
CA TYR A 161 1.30 9.02 -3.12
C TYR A 161 0.16 8.04 -3.40
N ARG A 162 0.49 6.76 -3.64
CA ARG A 162 -0.49 5.68 -3.86
C ARG A 162 -0.01 4.44 -3.10
N GLY A 163 -0.54 4.29 -1.90
CA GLY A 163 -0.01 3.36 -0.91
C GLY A 163 -0.89 2.17 -0.59
N MET A 164 -0.27 1.13 -0.09
CA MET A 164 -0.91 0.02 0.62
C MET A 164 -0.05 -0.33 1.83
N MET A 165 -0.68 -0.52 2.98
CA MET A 165 0.01 -1.03 4.18
C MET A 165 -0.11 -2.55 4.27
N LEU A 166 0.98 -3.18 4.69
CA LEU A 166 1.00 -4.57 5.13
C LEU A 166 1.45 -4.63 6.59
N ASP A 167 0.54 -5.02 7.47
CA ASP A 167 0.87 -5.38 8.85
C ASP A 167 1.57 -6.74 8.89
N CYS A 168 2.78 -6.74 9.45
CA CYS A 168 3.53 -7.95 9.78
C CYS A 168 3.75 -8.10 11.29
N GLY A 169 3.37 -7.08 12.08
CA GLY A 169 3.46 -7.06 13.53
C GLY A 169 2.55 -8.09 14.16
N ARG A 170 1.25 -8.11 13.79
CA ARG A 170 0.28 -9.07 14.34
C ARG A 170 0.55 -10.48 13.84
N HIS A 171 0.67 -10.69 12.53
CA HIS A 171 1.08 -11.96 11.93
C HIS A 171 2.25 -11.79 10.96
N PHE A 172 3.31 -12.59 11.16
CA PHE A 172 4.49 -12.53 10.31
C PHE A 172 4.19 -13.05 8.89
N MET A 173 4.60 -12.28 7.87
CA MET A 173 4.49 -12.67 6.47
C MET A 173 5.86 -13.11 5.92
N PRO A 174 5.97 -14.27 5.23
CA PRO A 174 7.24 -14.69 4.66
C PRO A 174 7.83 -13.68 3.68
N ALA A 175 9.16 -13.50 3.67
CA ALA A 175 9.86 -12.57 2.77
C ALA A 175 9.52 -12.76 1.29
N ALA A 176 9.35 -14.01 0.84
CA ALA A 176 8.94 -14.32 -0.52
C ALA A 176 7.52 -13.79 -0.83
N PHE A 177 6.61 -13.85 0.13
CA PHE A 177 5.27 -13.28 -0.02
C PHE A 177 5.29 -11.77 0.00
N VAL A 178 6.14 -11.12 0.81
CA VAL A 178 6.29 -9.65 0.78
C VAL A 178 6.71 -9.17 -0.61
N LYS A 179 7.64 -9.88 -1.27
CA LYS A 179 7.99 -9.61 -2.68
C LYS A 179 6.82 -9.81 -3.63
N GLN A 180 6.04 -10.87 -3.45
CA GLN A 180 4.82 -11.10 -4.25
C GLN A 180 3.79 -9.98 -4.04
N TYR A 181 3.64 -9.49 -2.80
CA TYR A 181 2.77 -8.35 -2.48
C TYR A 181 3.22 -7.08 -3.22
N ILE A 182 4.53 -6.82 -3.27
CA ILE A 182 5.12 -5.73 -4.06
C ILE A 182 4.83 -5.88 -5.56
N ASP A 183 4.83 -7.11 -6.10
CA ASP A 183 4.41 -7.34 -7.49
C ASP A 183 2.94 -6.94 -7.71
N PHE A 184 2.05 -7.23 -6.75
CA PHE A 184 0.66 -6.80 -6.82
C PHE A 184 0.51 -5.28 -6.84
N LEU A 185 1.27 -4.57 -6.00
CA LEU A 185 1.31 -3.11 -5.99
C LEU A 185 1.73 -2.55 -7.36
N ALA A 186 2.79 -3.11 -7.94
CA ALA A 186 3.32 -2.71 -9.23
C ALA A 186 2.28 -2.90 -10.35
N LEU A 187 1.62 -4.06 -10.40
CA LEU A 187 0.58 -4.39 -11.39
C LEU A 187 -0.64 -3.46 -11.33
N HIS A 188 -0.85 -2.80 -10.18
CA HIS A 188 -1.89 -1.80 -9.94
C HIS A 188 -1.37 -0.36 -9.97
N LYS A 189 -0.12 -0.12 -10.41
CA LYS A 189 0.51 1.21 -10.46
C LYS A 189 0.58 1.95 -9.10
N MET A 190 0.54 1.21 -7.99
CA MET A 190 0.88 1.74 -6.68
C MET A 190 2.39 1.99 -6.60
N ASN A 191 2.82 2.93 -5.76
CA ASN A 191 4.23 3.32 -5.66
C ASN A 191 4.77 3.31 -4.23
N THR A 192 3.93 3.03 -3.24
CA THR A 192 4.35 3.01 -1.85
C THR A 192 3.84 1.76 -1.17
N MET A 193 4.74 1.07 -0.48
CA MET A 193 4.39 0.06 0.51
C MET A 193 4.67 0.65 1.88
N HIS A 194 3.63 0.79 2.69
CA HIS A 194 3.77 1.08 4.11
C HIS A 194 3.97 -0.27 4.84
N TRP A 195 5.10 -0.46 5.51
CA TRP A 195 5.44 -1.73 6.13
C TRP A 195 5.40 -1.61 7.65
N HIS A 196 4.30 -2.06 8.24
CA HIS A 196 4.08 -2.06 9.67
C HIS A 196 4.81 -3.25 10.32
N LEU A 197 5.97 -2.98 10.92
CA LEU A 197 6.98 -3.97 11.30
C LEU A 197 7.01 -4.27 12.80
N THR A 198 6.35 -3.48 13.64
CA THR A 198 6.46 -3.56 15.10
C THR A 198 5.11 -3.35 15.75
N GLU A 199 4.78 -4.21 16.70
CA GLU A 199 3.57 -4.13 17.51
C GLU A 199 3.76 -4.88 18.83
N ASP A 200 2.80 -4.74 19.74
CA ASP A 200 2.56 -5.48 20.95
C ASP A 200 2.67 -7.00 20.78
N GLN A 201 2.18 -7.56 19.66
CA GLN A 201 2.19 -9.00 19.38
C GLN A 201 3.40 -9.45 18.57
N GLY A 202 4.32 -8.54 18.22
CA GLY A 202 5.61 -8.93 17.67
C GLY A 202 6.48 -7.82 17.08
N TRP A 203 7.79 -8.00 17.25
CA TRP A 203 8.84 -7.19 16.63
C TRP A 203 9.48 -7.94 15.45
N ARG A 204 9.41 -7.36 14.24
CA ARG A 204 9.74 -8.11 13.00
C ARG A 204 11.02 -7.68 12.29
N ILE A 205 11.78 -6.75 12.84
CA ILE A 205 12.99 -6.22 12.19
C ILE A 205 14.25 -6.50 13.02
N GLU A 206 15.28 -7.06 12.40
CA GLU A 206 16.57 -7.23 13.06
C GLU A 206 17.27 -5.87 13.31
N ILE A 207 17.52 -5.57 14.58
CA ILE A 207 18.36 -4.45 15.01
C ILE A 207 19.58 -5.03 15.73
N LYS A 208 20.76 -4.93 15.11
CA LYS A 208 21.98 -5.60 15.58
C LYS A 208 22.42 -5.07 16.94
N LYS A 209 22.23 -3.77 17.20
CA LYS A 209 22.53 -3.13 18.48
C LYS A 209 21.64 -3.67 19.61
N TYR A 210 20.43 -4.12 19.30
CA TYR A 210 19.45 -4.58 20.28
C TYR A 210 18.91 -5.98 19.95
N PRO A 211 19.75 -7.03 20.02
CA PRO A 211 19.42 -8.37 19.52
C PRO A 211 18.23 -9.04 20.23
N LYS A 212 17.90 -8.64 21.47
CA LYS A 212 16.71 -9.17 22.17
C LYS A 212 15.39 -8.79 21.50
N LEU A 213 15.36 -7.73 20.68
CA LEU A 213 14.16 -7.35 19.93
C LEU A 213 13.66 -8.49 19.06
N THR A 214 14.56 -9.27 18.45
CA THR A 214 14.20 -10.47 17.69
C THR A 214 14.35 -11.75 18.50
N ALA A 215 15.34 -11.86 19.40
CA ALA A 215 15.48 -13.09 20.21
C ALA A 215 14.31 -13.32 21.20
N VAL A 216 13.63 -12.24 21.62
CA VAL A 216 12.45 -12.27 22.50
C VAL A 216 11.24 -11.70 21.78
N GLY A 217 11.32 -10.44 21.34
CA GLY A 217 10.18 -9.67 20.84
C GLY A 217 9.53 -10.22 19.56
N SER A 218 10.22 -11.07 18.79
CA SER A 218 9.63 -11.64 17.57
C SER A 218 8.77 -12.88 17.81
N CYS A 219 8.59 -13.30 19.07
CA CYS A 219 7.95 -14.57 19.42
C CYS A 219 6.93 -14.40 20.54
N ARG A 220 5.73 -14.97 20.34
CA ARG A 220 4.72 -15.13 21.40
C ARG A 220 4.34 -16.61 21.56
N ASN A 221 3.90 -17.01 22.75
CA ASN A 221 3.66 -18.43 23.09
C ASN A 221 2.34 -18.99 22.55
N GLY A 222 1.43 -18.11 22.14
CA GLY A 222 0.12 -18.47 21.65
C GLY A 222 -0.60 -17.26 21.08
N THR A 223 -1.72 -17.51 20.41
CA THR A 223 -2.61 -16.50 19.85
C THR A 223 -4.05 -16.82 20.25
N ILE A 224 -4.85 -15.80 20.57
CA ILE A 224 -6.27 -16.02 20.84
C ILE A 224 -7.01 -16.63 19.64
N ILE A 225 -8.01 -17.47 19.92
CA ILE A 225 -8.93 -18.03 18.93
C ILE A 225 -10.24 -17.24 18.97
N GLY A 226 -10.68 -16.76 17.80
CA GLY A 226 -11.89 -15.95 17.67
C GLY A 226 -11.65 -14.47 17.97
N HIS A 227 -12.72 -13.69 18.01
CA HIS A 227 -12.64 -12.25 18.31
C HIS A 227 -12.18 -12.01 19.75
N HIS A 228 -11.34 -10.97 19.96
CA HIS A 228 -10.96 -10.49 21.29
C HIS A 228 -12.18 -10.37 22.22
N PRO A 229 -12.12 -10.88 23.48
CA PRO A 229 -10.94 -11.42 24.19
C PRO A 229 -10.56 -12.86 23.84
N GLY A 230 -11.26 -13.49 22.89
CA GLY A 230 -11.05 -14.87 22.44
C GLY A 230 -11.91 -15.87 23.22
N THR A 231 -12.14 -17.05 22.63
CA THR A 231 -12.79 -18.18 23.31
C THR A 231 -11.78 -19.19 23.86
N ALA A 232 -10.57 -19.18 23.33
CA ALA A 232 -9.45 -20.03 23.72
C ALA A 232 -8.12 -19.39 23.27
N ASN A 233 -7.01 -20.06 23.58
CA ASN A 233 -5.69 -19.79 23.03
C ASN A 233 -5.24 -21.00 22.23
N ASP A 234 -4.62 -20.79 21.08
CA ASP A 234 -4.17 -21.90 20.23
C ASP A 234 -2.96 -22.66 20.80
N ASN A 235 -2.27 -22.09 21.81
CA ASN A 235 -1.05 -22.59 22.42
C ASN A 235 0.05 -22.90 21.41
N LYS A 236 0.05 -22.20 20.27
CA LYS A 236 1.07 -22.34 19.23
C LYS A 236 1.99 -21.15 19.28
N LYS A 237 3.26 -21.45 19.54
CA LYS A 237 4.31 -20.45 19.45
C LYS A 237 4.34 -19.86 18.03
N ASP A 238 4.11 -18.56 17.92
CA ASP A 238 4.21 -17.80 16.66
C ASP A 238 5.47 -16.94 16.72
N CYS A 239 6.34 -17.12 15.74
CA CYS A 239 7.66 -16.52 15.66
C CYS A 239 7.97 -16.09 14.23
N GLY A 240 8.66 -14.97 14.08
CA GLY A 240 9.22 -14.56 12.79
C GLY A 240 9.70 -13.12 12.80
N TYR A 241 10.79 -12.88 12.09
CA TYR A 241 11.35 -11.56 11.82
C TYR A 241 12.15 -11.59 10.51
N TYR A 242 12.42 -10.41 9.96
CA TYR A 242 13.27 -10.21 8.80
C TYR A 242 14.68 -9.85 9.25
N THR A 243 15.67 -10.57 8.74
CA THR A 243 17.07 -10.16 8.87
C THR A 243 17.31 -8.89 8.07
N GLN A 244 18.35 -8.14 8.41
CA GLN A 244 18.74 -6.95 7.64
C GLN A 244 19.03 -7.27 6.17
N GLU A 245 19.60 -8.44 5.89
CA GLU A 245 19.87 -8.86 4.50
C GLU A 245 18.58 -9.19 3.74
N GLN A 246 17.59 -9.81 4.39
CA GLN A 246 16.27 -10.00 3.79
C GLN A 246 15.58 -8.66 3.50
N ILE A 247 15.69 -7.69 4.42
CA ILE A 247 15.12 -6.35 4.22
C ILE A 247 15.79 -5.65 3.05
N LYS A 248 17.13 -5.63 2.96
CA LYS A 248 17.86 -5.02 1.84
C LYS A 248 17.46 -5.64 0.50
N ASP A 249 17.31 -6.95 0.46
CA ASP A 249 16.87 -7.68 -0.73
C ASP A 249 15.41 -7.33 -1.12
N ILE A 250 14.50 -7.19 -0.15
CA ILE A 250 13.11 -6.74 -0.38
C ILE A 250 13.06 -5.28 -0.84
N VAL A 251 13.81 -4.39 -0.19
CA VAL A 251 13.91 -2.97 -0.55
C VAL A 251 14.45 -2.80 -1.97
N LYS A 252 15.50 -3.56 -2.34
CA LYS A 252 16.01 -3.58 -3.70
C LYS A 252 14.94 -4.08 -4.68
N TYR A 253 14.24 -5.16 -4.35
CA TYR A 253 13.17 -5.73 -5.18
C TYR A 253 12.03 -4.72 -5.43
N ALA A 254 11.67 -3.93 -4.42
CA ALA A 254 10.70 -2.84 -4.54
C ALA A 254 11.20 -1.68 -5.40
N ALA A 255 12.47 -1.27 -5.23
CA ALA A 255 13.07 -0.19 -6.02
C ALA A 255 13.16 -0.54 -7.52
N GLU A 256 13.37 -1.81 -7.86
CA GLU A 256 13.30 -2.31 -9.25
C GLU A 256 11.91 -2.15 -9.88
N ARG A 257 10.87 -1.95 -9.06
CA ARG A 257 9.46 -1.71 -9.43
C ARG A 257 9.00 -0.29 -9.13
N TYR A 258 9.93 0.61 -8.82
CA TYR A 258 9.62 2.01 -8.48
C TYR A 258 8.66 2.13 -7.28
N ILE A 259 8.74 1.18 -6.36
CA ILE A 259 7.99 1.19 -5.11
C ILE A 259 8.92 1.62 -3.99
N THR A 260 8.54 2.67 -3.29
CA THR A 260 9.17 3.10 -2.04
C THR A 260 8.60 2.28 -0.89
N ILE A 261 9.46 1.73 -0.03
CA ILE A 261 9.03 1.11 1.22
C ILE A 261 9.23 2.12 2.35
N ILE A 262 8.13 2.45 3.04
CA ILE A 262 8.15 3.27 4.25
C ILE A 262 8.06 2.31 5.44
N PRO A 263 9.12 2.15 6.25
CA PRO A 263 9.05 1.34 7.45
C PRO A 263 8.29 2.09 8.54
N GLU A 264 7.54 1.35 9.35
CA GLU A 264 6.95 1.84 10.58
C GLU A 264 7.60 1.19 11.79
N ILE A 265 8.05 2.04 12.71
CA ILE A 265 8.45 1.66 14.06
C ILE A 265 7.51 2.39 15.01
N GLU A 266 6.55 1.67 15.54
CA GLU A 266 5.50 2.18 16.42
C GLU A 266 6.07 2.80 17.69
N MET A 267 5.60 4.01 18.04
CA MET A 267 5.93 4.69 19.29
C MET A 267 4.95 5.83 19.60
N PRO A 268 4.69 6.16 20.88
CA PRO A 268 5.13 5.46 22.08
C PRO A 268 4.24 4.26 22.50
N GLY A 269 3.05 4.14 21.90
CA GLY A 269 2.15 2.99 22.04
C GLY A 269 2.67 1.73 21.34
N HIS A 270 1.86 0.67 21.31
CA HIS A 270 2.13 -0.55 20.53
C HIS A 270 3.53 -1.16 20.78
N ALA A 271 3.98 -1.10 22.03
CA ALA A 271 5.37 -1.29 22.42
C ALA A 271 5.65 -2.61 23.17
N SER A 272 4.64 -3.44 23.43
CA SER A 272 4.79 -4.60 24.34
C SER A 272 5.88 -5.57 23.88
N ALA A 273 6.09 -5.79 22.58
CA ALA A 273 7.16 -6.67 22.10
C ALA A 273 8.56 -6.11 22.41
N ALA A 274 8.75 -4.80 22.32
CA ALA A 274 10.01 -4.15 22.67
C ALA A 274 10.23 -4.13 24.19
N ILE A 275 9.17 -3.87 24.97
CA ILE A 275 9.19 -3.91 26.44
C ILE A 275 9.46 -5.33 26.95
N ALA A 276 8.92 -6.36 26.29
CA ALA A 276 9.25 -7.76 26.60
C ALA A 276 10.75 -8.06 26.42
N ALA A 277 11.36 -7.50 25.38
CA ALA A 277 12.79 -7.66 25.11
C ALA A 277 13.68 -6.84 26.07
N TYR A 278 13.22 -5.64 26.44
CA TYR A 278 13.92 -4.67 27.29
C TYR A 278 12.92 -4.03 28.28
N PRO A 279 12.67 -4.67 29.44
CA PRO A 279 11.66 -4.23 30.41
C PRO A 279 11.83 -2.78 30.88
N GLU A 280 13.07 -2.28 30.92
CA GLU A 280 13.43 -0.91 31.30
C GLU A 280 12.84 0.19 30.40
N LEU A 281 12.22 -0.19 29.29
CA LEU A 281 11.47 0.73 28.42
C LEU A 281 10.04 1.02 28.92
N SER A 282 9.57 0.30 29.94
CA SER A 282 8.28 0.56 30.63
C SER A 282 8.45 1.55 31.80
N CYS A 283 7.37 2.24 32.16
CA CYS A 283 7.32 2.98 33.44
C CYS A 283 7.46 2.04 34.65
N PHE A 284 7.07 0.78 34.50
CA PHE A 284 7.02 -0.21 35.57
C PHE A 284 7.70 -1.52 35.10
N PRO A 285 9.04 -1.54 34.99
CA PRO A 285 9.79 -2.69 34.47
C PRO A 285 9.59 -3.96 35.31
N GLY A 286 9.32 -3.83 36.60
CA GLY A 286 9.10 -4.96 37.52
C GLY A 286 7.66 -5.46 37.59
N GLU A 287 6.70 -4.80 36.93
CA GLU A 287 5.32 -5.26 36.88
C GLU A 287 5.11 -6.22 35.70
N ASN A 288 4.24 -7.22 35.89
CA ASN A 288 3.91 -8.17 34.84
C ASN A 288 3.23 -7.47 33.65
N THR A 289 3.34 -8.09 32.48
CA THR A 289 2.59 -7.66 31.29
C THR A 289 1.09 -7.69 31.59
N PRO A 290 0.34 -6.62 31.29
CA PRO A 290 -1.10 -6.63 31.50
C PRO A 290 -1.76 -7.63 30.54
N VAL A 291 -2.52 -8.58 31.10
CA VAL A 291 -3.38 -9.50 30.35
C VAL A 291 -4.81 -8.98 30.44
N ALA A 292 -5.43 -8.70 29.30
CA ALA A 292 -6.79 -8.18 29.24
C ALA A 292 -7.80 -9.18 29.85
N GLN A 293 -8.87 -8.65 30.46
CA GLN A 293 -9.88 -9.47 31.12
C GLN A 293 -10.50 -10.48 30.14
N GLY A 294 -10.55 -11.75 30.54
CA GLY A 294 -11.15 -12.83 29.75
C GLY A 294 -10.21 -13.48 28.73
N VAL A 295 -9.01 -12.90 28.50
CA VAL A 295 -8.01 -13.50 27.60
C VAL A 295 -7.42 -14.76 28.23
N GLN A 296 -7.45 -15.86 27.48
CA GLN A 296 -6.75 -17.09 27.84
C GLN A 296 -5.28 -16.98 27.43
N TRP A 297 -4.38 -17.17 28.39
CA TRP A 297 -2.93 -16.98 28.19
C TRP A 297 -2.20 -18.31 28.05
N SER A 298 -1.23 -18.40 27.14
CA SER A 298 -0.34 -19.54 27.00
C SER A 298 1.03 -19.27 27.63
N GLY A 299 1.46 -20.15 28.55
CA GLY A 299 2.75 -20.07 29.24
C GLY A 299 2.72 -19.23 30.52
N ASP A 300 3.91 -18.83 30.99
CA ASP A 300 4.10 -18.01 32.20
C ASP A 300 3.57 -16.57 32.00
N THR A 301 3.12 -15.94 33.08
CA THR A 301 2.64 -14.55 33.17
C THR A 301 3.49 -13.67 34.09
N THR A 302 4.61 -14.19 34.61
CA THR A 302 5.53 -13.47 35.49
C THR A 302 6.59 -12.69 34.71
N GLY A 303 6.54 -11.35 34.75
CA GLY A 303 7.45 -10.47 34.01
C GLY A 303 6.86 -9.90 32.71
N LYS A 304 7.75 -9.42 31.82
CA LYS A 304 7.38 -8.80 30.54
C LYS A 304 7.36 -9.84 29.40
N TYR A 305 6.30 -9.83 28.60
CA TYR A 305 6.03 -10.79 27.53
C TYR A 305 5.37 -10.11 26.33
N VAL A 306 5.54 -10.73 25.17
CA VAL A 306 4.86 -10.33 23.94
C VAL A 306 3.38 -10.69 24.06
N GLN A 307 2.49 -9.76 23.65
CA GLN A 307 1.05 -9.94 23.79
C GLN A 307 0.52 -11.08 22.92
N GLN A 308 -0.51 -11.77 23.42
CA GLN A 308 -1.14 -12.93 22.76
C GLN A 308 -2.56 -12.64 22.24
N SER A 309 -3.05 -11.42 22.48
CA SER A 309 -4.37 -10.96 22.05
C SER A 309 -4.27 -9.61 21.33
N TRP A 310 -5.39 -9.20 20.75
CA TRP A 310 -5.54 -7.93 20.04
C TRP A 310 -6.03 -6.82 20.98
N GLY A 311 -5.91 -5.58 20.57
CA GLY A 311 -6.43 -4.41 21.29
C GLY A 311 -5.32 -3.45 21.73
N VAL A 312 -5.70 -2.51 22.59
CA VAL A 312 -4.84 -1.41 23.02
C VAL A 312 -4.33 -1.65 24.43
N TYR A 313 -3.01 -1.52 24.63
CA TYR A 313 -2.36 -1.87 25.89
C TYR A 313 -1.81 -0.64 26.63
N PRO A 314 -1.97 -0.58 27.97
CA PRO A 314 -1.58 0.59 28.75
C PRO A 314 -0.08 0.68 29.04
N ASP A 315 0.67 -0.41 28.87
CA ASP A 315 2.12 -0.46 29.08
C ASP A 315 2.85 0.02 27.83
N VAL A 316 3.08 1.33 27.77
CA VAL A 316 3.69 2.06 26.66
C VAL A 316 5.11 2.50 27.01
N PHE A 317 5.87 2.96 26.01
CA PHE A 317 7.22 3.46 26.23
C PHE A 317 7.24 4.61 27.26
N VAL A 318 8.14 4.52 28.24
CA VAL A 318 8.42 5.63 29.17
C VAL A 318 9.22 6.73 28.44
N PRO A 319 8.86 8.02 28.52
CA PRO A 319 9.56 9.13 27.88
C PRO A 319 10.89 9.48 28.59
N SER A 320 11.79 8.50 28.72
CA SER A 320 13.08 8.65 29.39
C SER A 320 14.24 8.80 28.40
N GLU A 321 15.37 9.35 28.86
CA GLU A 321 16.61 9.42 28.06
C GLU A 321 17.10 8.02 27.62
N ASN A 322 16.89 6.99 28.45
CA ASN A 322 17.19 5.61 28.09
C ASN A 322 16.36 5.16 26.88
N THR A 323 15.04 5.39 26.93
CA THR A 323 14.12 5.08 25.83
C THR A 323 14.45 5.84 24.56
N PHE A 324 14.74 7.14 24.65
CA PHE A 324 15.13 7.92 23.48
C PHE A 324 16.45 7.43 22.90
N THR A 325 17.44 7.08 23.73
CA THR A 325 18.71 6.51 23.27
C THR A 325 18.50 5.15 22.59
N PHE A 326 17.61 4.33 23.15
CA PHE A 326 17.19 3.07 22.57
C PHE A 326 16.60 3.27 21.16
N LEU A 327 15.53 4.07 21.06
CA LEU A 327 14.82 4.30 19.80
C LEU A 327 15.68 5.00 18.75
N LYS A 328 16.55 5.94 19.14
CA LYS A 328 17.52 6.55 18.22
C LYS A 328 18.46 5.51 17.62
N GLY A 329 18.95 4.57 18.44
CA GLY A 329 19.78 3.47 17.98
C GLY A 329 19.04 2.49 17.05
N VAL A 330 17.75 2.22 17.31
CA VAL A 330 16.90 1.46 16.38
C VAL A 330 16.77 2.19 15.06
N LEU A 331 16.39 3.47 15.10
CA LEU A 331 16.14 4.27 13.90
C LEU A 331 17.39 4.49 13.06
N ASP A 332 18.58 4.58 13.68
CA ASP A 332 19.85 4.63 12.95
C ASP A 332 20.00 3.42 12.01
N GLU A 333 19.78 2.21 12.52
CA GLU A 333 19.85 1.00 11.68
C GLU A 333 18.69 0.94 10.67
N VAL A 334 17.48 1.36 11.05
CA VAL A 334 16.34 1.42 10.11
C VAL A 334 16.65 2.35 8.93
N MET A 335 17.23 3.53 9.18
CA MET A 335 17.56 4.49 8.12
C MET A 335 18.67 4.02 7.18
N GLU A 336 19.51 3.08 7.61
CA GLU A 336 20.50 2.40 6.75
C GLU A 336 19.84 1.36 5.84
N LEU A 337 18.79 0.70 6.31
CA LEU A 337 18.07 -0.36 5.57
C LEU A 337 17.07 0.22 4.57
N PHE A 338 16.42 1.33 4.91
CA PHE A 338 15.34 1.92 4.12
C PHE A 338 15.76 3.28 3.54
N PRO A 339 15.89 3.40 2.20
CA PRO A 339 16.28 4.66 1.57
C PRO A 339 15.18 5.72 1.57
N SER A 340 13.94 5.36 1.95
CA SER A 340 12.79 6.27 2.02
C SER A 340 13.12 7.55 2.79
N LYS A 341 12.68 8.70 2.26
CA LYS A 341 12.79 9.98 2.98
C LYS A 341 11.86 10.05 4.19
N TYR A 342 10.87 9.18 4.24
CA TYR A 342 9.91 9.06 5.34
C TYR A 342 10.17 7.83 6.19
N ILE A 343 10.00 8.00 7.49
CA ILE A 343 9.83 6.93 8.48
C ILE A 343 8.46 7.14 9.13
N HIS A 344 7.64 6.09 9.20
CA HIS A 344 6.40 6.15 9.96
C HIS A 344 6.73 5.88 11.44
N VAL A 345 6.29 6.76 12.33
CA VAL A 345 6.55 6.66 13.78
C VAL A 345 5.30 6.22 14.55
N GLY A 346 4.21 5.97 13.83
CA GLY A 346 2.94 5.57 14.43
C GLY A 346 2.31 6.71 15.22
N GLY A 347 2.12 6.50 16.51
CA GLY A 347 1.61 7.49 17.47
C GLY A 347 0.12 7.36 17.76
N ASP A 348 -0.52 6.32 17.23
CA ASP A 348 -1.89 5.92 17.51
C ASP A 348 -2.03 5.26 18.88
N GLU A 349 -3.28 5.22 19.35
CA GLU A 349 -3.77 4.40 20.47
C GLU A 349 -2.81 4.27 21.66
N CYS A 350 -2.17 5.37 22.10
CA CYS A 350 -1.28 5.36 23.26
C CYS A 350 -2.06 5.69 24.55
N PRO A 351 -2.41 4.72 25.42
CA PRO A 351 -3.12 5.03 26.65
C PRO A 351 -2.21 5.78 27.60
N LYS A 352 -2.82 6.61 28.46
CA LYS A 352 -2.08 7.48 29.38
C LYS A 352 -2.00 6.90 30.80
N ASP A 353 -2.60 5.73 31.04
CA ASP A 353 -2.76 5.12 32.36
C ASP A 353 -1.44 4.94 33.11
N TYR A 354 -0.41 4.42 32.42
CA TYR A 354 0.90 4.20 33.05
C TYR A 354 1.63 5.52 33.30
N TRP A 355 1.51 6.50 32.40
CA TRP A 355 2.10 7.83 32.60
C TRP A 355 1.42 8.60 33.74
N LYS A 356 0.09 8.49 33.88
CA LYS A 356 -0.68 9.11 34.98
C LYS A 356 -0.23 8.64 36.36
N ARG A 357 0.06 7.35 36.51
CA ARG A 357 0.50 6.77 37.79
C ARG A 357 2.02 6.77 38.00
N SER A 358 2.81 7.14 36.98
CA SER A 358 4.27 7.17 37.06
C SER A 358 4.76 8.51 37.61
N GLN A 359 5.39 8.48 38.79
CA GLN A 359 5.97 9.68 39.39
C GLN A 359 7.00 10.34 38.45
N PHE A 360 7.80 9.54 37.74
CA PHE A 360 8.74 10.03 36.73
C PHE A 360 8.04 10.83 35.63
N CYS A 361 6.95 10.30 35.07
CA CYS A 361 6.20 11.00 34.01
C CYS A 361 5.54 12.28 34.53
N GLN A 362 4.97 12.24 35.74
CA GLN A 362 4.35 13.41 36.36
C GLN A 362 5.36 14.53 36.65
N ASP A 363 6.59 14.17 37.06
CA ASP A 363 7.66 15.14 37.27
C ASP A 363 8.19 15.71 35.95
N LEU A 364 8.31 14.87 34.91
CA LEU A 364 8.72 15.32 33.58
C LEU A 364 7.69 16.28 32.96
N ILE A 365 6.39 16.05 33.15
CA ILE A 365 5.32 16.98 32.74
C ILE A 365 5.55 18.36 33.37
N LYS A 366 5.86 18.41 34.67
CA LYS A 366 6.14 19.68 35.37
C LYS A 366 7.44 20.31 34.88
N GLU A 367 8.52 19.53 34.75
CA GLU A 367 9.83 20.00 34.31
C GLU A 367 9.77 20.63 32.91
N LYS A 368 9.05 20.00 31.99
CA LYS A 368 8.88 20.48 30.61
C LYS A 368 7.73 21.47 30.44
N ASN A 369 7.05 21.84 31.52
CA ASN A 369 5.89 22.75 31.50
C ASN A 369 4.79 22.28 30.51
N LEU A 370 4.52 20.98 30.51
CA LEU A 370 3.49 20.35 29.69
C LEU A 370 2.15 20.40 30.44
N LYS A 371 1.04 20.45 29.69
CA LYS A 371 -0.29 20.53 30.27
C LYS A 371 -0.70 19.24 30.99
N ASP A 372 -0.45 18.11 30.35
CA ASP A 372 -0.93 16.77 30.75
C ASP A 372 -0.17 15.69 29.96
N GLU A 373 -0.61 14.44 30.07
CA GLU A 373 -0.01 13.30 29.38
C GLU A 373 -0.17 13.33 27.85
N HIS A 374 -1.13 14.08 27.28
CA HIS A 374 -1.18 14.30 25.84
C HIS A 374 -0.05 15.24 25.41
N GLY A 375 0.21 16.28 26.19
CA GLY A 375 1.43 17.10 26.04
C GLY A 375 2.71 16.26 26.14
N LEU A 376 2.72 15.23 26.99
CA LEU A 376 3.85 14.30 27.11
C LEU A 376 4.04 13.42 25.87
N GLN A 377 2.97 12.98 25.21
CA GLN A 377 3.05 12.29 23.92
C GLN A 377 3.60 13.21 22.83
N SER A 378 3.11 14.45 22.73
CA SER A 378 3.65 15.43 21.77
C SER A 378 5.14 15.71 22.02
N TYR A 379 5.57 15.80 23.29
CA TYR A 379 6.99 15.88 23.64
C TYR A 379 7.79 14.67 23.15
N PHE A 380 7.27 13.45 23.30
CA PHE A 380 7.90 12.23 22.81
C PHE A 380 8.08 12.26 21.29
N ILE A 381 6.98 12.48 20.56
CA ILE A 381 6.97 12.47 19.10
C ILE A 381 7.87 13.58 18.55
N SER A 382 7.77 14.82 19.08
CA SER A 382 8.62 15.93 18.63
C SER A 382 10.11 15.71 18.93
N THR A 383 10.45 14.96 19.99
CA THR A 383 11.83 14.57 20.27
C THR A 383 12.38 13.62 19.21
N MET A 384 11.58 12.63 18.81
CA MET A 384 11.95 11.66 17.77
C MET A 384 11.94 12.25 16.37
N GLU A 385 11.00 13.16 16.08
CA GLU A 385 10.97 13.91 14.83
C GLU A 385 12.23 14.76 14.65
N LYS A 386 12.60 15.58 15.66
CA LYS A 386 13.83 16.39 15.62
C LYS A 386 15.05 15.53 15.34
N TYR A 387 15.10 14.34 15.92
CA TYR A 387 16.16 13.39 15.64
C TYR A 387 16.17 12.95 14.17
N LEU A 388 15.05 12.47 13.64
CA LEU A 388 14.93 12.03 12.25
C LEU A 388 15.21 13.17 11.25
N ASN A 389 14.71 14.38 11.53
CA ASN A 389 14.98 15.58 10.73
C ASN A 389 16.49 15.91 10.71
N SER A 390 17.18 15.79 11.84
CA SER A 390 18.65 15.99 11.90
C SER A 390 19.43 14.99 11.04
N LYS A 391 18.79 13.88 10.66
CA LYS A 391 19.33 12.81 9.80
C LYS A 391 18.78 12.90 8.35
N GLY A 392 18.04 13.97 8.03
CA GLY A 392 17.47 14.20 6.70
C GLY A 392 16.24 13.35 6.39
N ARG A 393 15.54 12.86 7.41
CA ARG A 393 14.27 12.11 7.28
C ARG A 393 13.10 12.92 7.83
N ASN A 394 11.95 12.78 7.19
CA ASN A 394 10.66 13.31 7.66
C ASN A 394 9.86 12.20 8.33
N ILE A 395 8.94 12.57 9.22
CA ILE A 395 8.04 11.61 9.85
C ILE A 395 6.70 11.56 9.14
N ILE A 396 6.09 10.38 9.18
CA ILE A 396 4.64 10.21 9.06
C ILE A 396 4.14 9.70 10.41
N GLY A 397 3.00 10.19 10.89
CA GLY A 397 2.32 9.62 12.05
C GLY A 397 0.81 9.60 11.85
N TRP A 398 0.13 8.72 12.58
CA TRP A 398 -1.33 8.63 12.63
C TRP A 398 -1.94 9.92 13.19
N ASP A 399 -3.19 10.24 12.85
CA ASP A 399 -3.79 11.55 13.16
C ASP A 399 -3.81 11.95 14.65
N GLU A 400 -3.62 11.01 15.57
CA GLU A 400 -3.33 11.27 16.98
C GLU A 400 -2.11 12.18 17.23
N ILE A 401 -1.14 12.26 16.32
CA ILE A 401 0.00 13.19 16.48
C ILE A 401 -0.41 14.67 16.44
N LEU A 402 -1.67 14.97 16.07
CA LEU A 402 -2.28 16.30 16.25
C LEU A 402 -2.47 16.66 17.74
N GLU A 403 -2.61 15.66 18.61
CA GLU A 403 -2.86 15.86 20.04
C GLU A 403 -1.63 16.47 20.72
N GLY A 404 -1.77 17.73 21.17
CA GLY A 404 -0.67 18.48 21.82
C GLY A 404 0.16 19.35 20.88
N GLY A 405 -0.18 19.38 19.58
CA GLY A 405 0.46 20.22 18.57
C GLY A 405 1.39 19.43 17.65
N LEU A 406 1.28 19.71 16.34
CA LEU A 406 2.11 19.11 15.32
C LEU A 406 3.48 19.76 15.26
N ALA A 407 4.46 18.95 14.92
CA ALA A 407 5.77 19.44 14.61
C ALA A 407 5.89 19.83 13.12
N PRO A 408 6.64 20.89 12.75
CA PRO A 408 6.44 21.62 11.50
C PRO A 408 6.58 20.82 10.20
N ASN A 409 7.33 19.71 10.22
CA ASN A 409 7.63 18.91 9.03
C ASN A 409 6.90 17.55 9.03
N ALA A 410 6.01 17.32 9.99
CA ALA A 410 5.26 16.07 10.10
C ALA A 410 4.22 15.96 8.97
N THR A 411 4.14 14.78 8.38
CA THR A 411 3.03 14.36 7.52
C THR A 411 2.03 13.57 8.36
N VAL A 412 0.74 13.85 8.19
CA VAL A 412 -0.34 13.20 8.94
C VAL A 412 -0.99 12.11 8.11
N MET A 413 -1.18 10.93 8.68
CA MET A 413 -1.97 9.84 8.09
C MET A 413 -3.35 9.77 8.78
N SER A 414 -4.40 10.19 8.08
CA SER A 414 -5.75 10.33 8.64
C SER A 414 -6.54 9.03 8.55
N TRP A 415 -6.82 8.40 9.69
CA TRP A 415 -7.46 7.08 9.72
C TRP A 415 -8.81 7.07 10.43
N ARG A 416 -9.03 7.92 11.43
CA ARG A 416 -10.29 8.03 12.19
C ARG A 416 -11.34 8.85 11.43
N GLY A 417 -11.55 8.49 10.16
CA GLY A 417 -12.24 9.30 9.17
C GLY A 417 -11.32 10.35 8.55
N GLU A 418 -11.93 11.44 8.05
CA GLU A 418 -11.19 12.49 7.31
C GLU A 418 -10.89 13.72 8.18
N THR A 419 -11.47 13.81 9.38
CA THR A 419 -11.41 15.01 10.23
C THR A 419 -9.98 15.41 10.55
N GLY A 420 -9.13 14.45 10.94
CA GLY A 420 -7.71 14.70 11.24
C GLY A 420 -6.96 15.23 10.02
N GLY A 421 -7.18 14.63 8.85
CA GLY A 421 -6.58 15.08 7.58
C GLY A 421 -7.05 16.46 7.15
N ILE A 422 -8.34 16.79 7.34
CA ILE A 422 -8.86 18.14 7.06
C ILE A 422 -8.19 19.18 7.96
N GLU A 423 -8.07 18.90 9.26
CA GLU A 423 -7.44 19.80 10.21
C GLU A 423 -5.94 19.99 9.90
N ALA A 424 -5.21 18.91 9.65
CA ALA A 424 -3.80 18.96 9.29
C ALA A 424 -3.55 19.75 8.00
N ALA A 425 -4.39 19.56 6.97
CA ALA A 425 -4.26 20.30 5.70
C ALA A 425 -4.51 21.81 5.86
N LYS A 426 -5.45 22.21 6.72
CA LYS A 426 -5.69 23.63 7.07
C LYS A 426 -4.52 24.26 7.81
N GLN A 427 -3.75 23.45 8.53
CA GLN A 427 -2.50 23.85 9.17
C GLN A 427 -1.29 23.73 8.25
N HIS A 428 -1.50 23.44 6.95
CA HIS A 428 -0.45 23.31 5.93
C HIS A 428 0.52 22.14 6.16
N HIS A 429 0.07 21.09 6.82
CA HIS A 429 0.79 19.82 6.89
C HIS A 429 0.40 18.92 5.72
N ASP A 430 1.38 18.19 5.20
CA ASP A 430 1.12 17.15 4.20
C ASP A 430 0.26 16.03 4.80
N VAL A 431 -0.69 15.51 4.03
CA VAL A 431 -1.65 14.50 4.48
C VAL A 431 -1.70 13.32 3.53
N ILE A 432 -1.78 12.12 4.11
CA ILE A 432 -2.13 10.87 3.42
C ILE A 432 -3.48 10.41 3.98
N MET A 433 -4.47 10.22 3.10
CA MET A 433 -5.80 9.78 3.51
C MET A 433 -5.87 8.25 3.61
N THR A 434 -6.19 7.75 4.80
CA THR A 434 -6.43 6.32 5.07
C THR A 434 -7.71 6.06 5.90
N PRO A 435 -8.85 6.73 5.65
CA PRO A 435 -10.01 6.64 6.54
C PRO A 435 -10.60 5.22 6.61
N THR A 436 -10.86 4.73 7.82
CA THR A 436 -11.52 3.43 8.10
C THR A 436 -12.79 3.19 7.30
N THR A 437 -13.55 4.26 7.02
CA THR A 437 -14.79 4.22 6.25
C THR A 437 -14.61 3.78 4.80
N TYR A 438 -13.42 3.90 4.23
CA TYR A 438 -13.17 3.66 2.81
C TYR A 438 -12.04 2.67 2.51
N VAL A 439 -11.05 2.53 3.40
CA VAL A 439 -9.77 1.91 2.99
C VAL A 439 -9.13 1.01 4.07
N TYR A 440 -9.90 0.52 5.04
CA TYR A 440 -9.46 -0.55 5.96
C TYR A 440 -9.83 -1.92 5.38
N VAL A 441 -8.88 -2.53 4.68
CA VAL A 441 -9.10 -3.74 3.88
C VAL A 441 -8.97 -5.03 4.70
N ASP A 442 -8.86 -4.92 6.02
CA ASP A 442 -9.07 -5.97 7.01
C ASP A 442 -10.57 -6.17 7.35
N TYR A 443 -11.43 -5.21 6.99
CA TYR A 443 -12.88 -5.30 7.18
C TYR A 443 -13.52 -6.29 6.20
N SER A 444 -14.69 -6.82 6.57
CA SER A 444 -15.46 -7.74 5.72
C SER A 444 -15.76 -7.15 4.34
N GLN A 445 -15.74 -7.98 3.29
CA GLN A 445 -16.06 -7.59 1.91
C GLN A 445 -17.50 -7.91 1.53
N SER A 446 -18.07 -8.89 2.21
CA SER A 446 -19.44 -9.39 2.03
C SER A 446 -20.15 -9.45 3.38
N LYS A 447 -21.48 -9.32 3.38
CA LYS A 447 -22.29 -9.40 4.62
C LYS A 447 -22.18 -10.75 5.34
N LYS A 448 -21.83 -11.80 4.59
CA LYS A 448 -21.64 -13.17 5.08
C LYS A 448 -20.26 -13.66 4.66
N GLU A 449 -19.26 -13.27 5.43
CA GLU A 449 -17.92 -13.82 5.26
C GLU A 449 -17.88 -15.30 5.66
N ASP A 450 -17.12 -16.08 4.91
CA ASP A 450 -16.85 -17.49 5.16
C ASP A 450 -15.65 -17.71 6.10
N SER A 451 -14.99 -16.63 6.49
CA SER A 451 -13.81 -16.63 7.34
C SER A 451 -13.78 -15.40 8.23
N LEU A 452 -13.13 -15.52 9.39
CA LEU A 452 -13.05 -14.45 10.38
C LEU A 452 -12.40 -13.19 9.76
N THR A 453 -12.98 -12.04 10.12
CA THR A 453 -12.46 -10.69 9.83
C THR A 453 -12.60 -9.90 11.13
N ILE A 454 -11.99 -8.72 11.24
CA ILE A 454 -12.13 -7.91 12.47
C ILE A 454 -13.56 -7.44 12.71
N GLY A 455 -14.36 -7.32 11.64
CA GLY A 455 -15.68 -6.71 11.64
C GLY A 455 -15.80 -5.73 10.47
N GLY A 456 -16.64 -4.72 10.64
CA GLY A 456 -16.91 -3.72 9.60
C GLY A 456 -17.59 -4.31 8.35
N TYR A 457 -17.91 -3.46 7.38
CA TYR A 457 -18.36 -3.89 6.05
C TYR A 457 -17.88 -2.87 5.02
N LEU A 458 -16.88 -3.27 4.23
CA LEU A 458 -16.23 -2.42 3.24
C LEU A 458 -16.24 -3.15 1.88
N PRO A 459 -17.35 -3.11 1.14
CA PRO A 459 -17.42 -3.68 -0.20
C PRO A 459 -16.56 -2.87 -1.18
N VAL A 460 -16.18 -3.49 -2.30
CA VAL A 460 -15.34 -2.86 -3.33
C VAL A 460 -15.96 -1.58 -3.92
N GLU A 461 -17.29 -1.48 -3.96
CA GLU A 461 -18.00 -0.25 -4.36
C GLU A 461 -17.74 0.92 -3.43
N THR A 462 -17.67 0.67 -2.11
CA THR A 462 -17.37 1.73 -1.14
C THR A 462 -15.96 2.26 -1.34
N VAL A 463 -14.97 1.36 -1.48
CA VAL A 463 -13.58 1.74 -1.80
C VAL A 463 -13.53 2.55 -3.09
N TYR A 464 -14.22 2.08 -4.13
CA TYR A 464 -14.27 2.74 -5.43
C TYR A 464 -14.91 4.12 -5.36
N SER A 465 -15.94 4.31 -4.54
CA SER A 465 -16.64 5.60 -4.45
C SER A 465 -15.80 6.71 -3.81
N TYR A 466 -14.72 6.35 -3.09
CA TYR A 466 -13.93 7.29 -2.33
C TYR A 466 -13.28 8.40 -3.17
N ASP A 467 -13.34 9.64 -2.69
CA ASP A 467 -12.61 10.78 -3.24
C ASP A 467 -11.72 11.40 -2.16
N PRO A 468 -10.38 11.24 -2.23
CA PRO A 468 -9.47 11.68 -1.17
C PRO A 468 -9.33 13.19 -1.02
N LEU A 469 -10.07 14.01 -1.77
CA LEU A 469 -10.07 15.47 -1.67
C LEU A 469 -11.38 15.94 -1.03
N PRO A 470 -11.40 16.17 0.30
CA PRO A 470 -12.60 16.64 0.99
C PRO A 470 -13.11 17.96 0.40
N ALA A 471 -14.43 18.05 0.23
CA ALA A 471 -15.08 19.25 -0.32
C ALA A 471 -15.00 20.46 0.62
N GLN A 472 -14.70 20.23 1.90
CA GLN A 472 -14.51 21.27 2.93
C GLN A 472 -13.18 22.02 2.79
N LEU A 473 -12.22 21.48 2.02
CA LEU A 473 -10.93 22.11 1.77
C LEU A 473 -10.99 22.96 0.49
N SER A 474 -10.39 24.14 0.53
CA SER A 474 -10.10 24.95 -0.65
C SER A 474 -9.11 24.26 -1.59
N ALA A 475 -9.00 24.72 -2.83
CA ALA A 475 -8.04 24.16 -3.79
C ALA A 475 -6.58 24.26 -3.31
N GLN A 476 -6.24 25.30 -2.53
CA GLN A 476 -4.91 25.46 -1.95
C GLN A 476 -4.67 24.46 -0.83
N GLU A 477 -5.65 24.27 0.07
CA GLU A 477 -5.55 23.28 1.16
C GLU A 477 -5.55 21.84 0.61
N GLN A 478 -6.30 21.57 -0.46
CA GLN A 478 -6.29 20.26 -1.15
C GLN A 478 -4.91 19.88 -1.70
N ALA A 479 -4.03 20.84 -1.97
CA ALA A 479 -2.65 20.55 -2.42
C ALA A 479 -1.77 19.92 -1.33
N PHE A 480 -2.19 20.00 -0.06
CA PHE A 480 -1.54 19.28 1.04
C PHE A 480 -1.94 17.80 1.10
N ILE A 481 -3.03 17.40 0.43
CA ILE A 481 -3.37 15.98 0.30
C ILE A 481 -2.46 15.34 -0.76
N LYS A 482 -1.48 14.54 -0.31
CA LYS A 482 -0.50 13.91 -1.21
C LYS A 482 -0.99 12.64 -1.85
N GLY A 483 -1.99 12.00 -1.25
CA GLY A 483 -2.67 10.86 -1.84
C GLY A 483 -3.40 9.99 -0.85
N VAL A 484 -3.54 8.72 -1.20
CA VAL A 484 -4.39 7.75 -0.52
C VAL A 484 -3.66 6.44 -0.27
N GLN A 485 -4.04 5.75 0.79
CA GLN A 485 -3.59 4.39 1.08
C GLN A 485 -4.70 3.55 1.71
N ALA A 486 -4.64 2.23 1.46
CA ALA A 486 -5.42 1.27 2.25
C ALA A 486 -4.54 0.53 3.24
N ASN A 487 -5.11 0.26 4.41
CA ASN A 487 -4.45 -0.41 5.50
C ASN A 487 -4.97 -1.84 5.62
N LEU A 488 -4.07 -2.81 5.67
CA LEU A 488 -4.38 -4.20 5.96
C LEU A 488 -3.75 -4.57 7.31
N TRP A 489 -4.56 -4.47 8.37
CA TRP A 489 -4.23 -5.03 9.68
C TRP A 489 -4.47 -6.54 9.70
N THR A 490 -3.66 -7.28 10.45
CA THR A 490 -3.57 -8.74 10.30
C THR A 490 -3.95 -9.56 11.54
N GLU A 491 -4.67 -9.00 12.51
CA GLU A 491 -5.17 -9.74 13.69
C GLU A 491 -5.85 -11.06 13.32
N TYR A 492 -6.64 -11.06 12.24
CA TYR A 492 -7.39 -12.22 11.77
C TYR A 492 -6.94 -12.71 10.39
N ILE A 493 -5.72 -12.35 9.98
CA ILE A 493 -5.14 -12.63 8.65
C ILE A 493 -3.77 -13.26 8.83
N SER A 494 -3.74 -14.55 9.15
CA SER A 494 -2.50 -15.24 9.55
C SER A 494 -1.66 -15.82 8.41
N ASN A 495 -2.09 -15.69 7.15
CA ASN A 495 -1.39 -16.31 6.02
C ASN A 495 -1.56 -15.54 4.69
N PRO A 496 -0.63 -15.74 3.74
CA PRO A 496 -0.67 -15.16 2.40
C PRO A 496 -2.00 -15.27 1.65
N SER A 497 -2.65 -16.43 1.68
CA SER A 497 -3.89 -16.64 0.92
C SER A 497 -5.03 -15.77 1.44
N LYS A 498 -5.10 -15.55 2.76
CA LYS A 498 -6.08 -14.65 3.36
C LYS A 498 -5.74 -13.18 3.09
N VAL A 499 -4.45 -12.80 3.06
CA VAL A 499 -4.04 -11.45 2.62
C VAL A 499 -4.54 -11.18 1.20
N GLU A 500 -4.25 -12.08 0.25
CA GLU A 500 -4.71 -11.97 -1.14
C GLU A 500 -6.23 -11.82 -1.22
N TYR A 501 -6.97 -12.69 -0.53
CA TYR A 501 -8.43 -12.62 -0.47
C TYR A 501 -8.93 -11.27 0.04
N MET A 502 -8.32 -10.71 1.09
CA MET A 502 -8.78 -9.49 1.74
C MET A 502 -8.44 -8.23 0.93
N VAL A 503 -7.32 -8.22 0.20
CA VAL A 503 -6.94 -7.08 -0.64
C VAL A 503 -7.60 -7.09 -2.02
N PHE A 504 -7.94 -8.27 -2.59
CA PHE A 504 -8.56 -8.35 -3.91
C PHE A 504 -10.07 -8.59 -3.84
N PRO A 505 -10.90 -7.77 -4.53
CA PRO A 505 -10.53 -6.78 -5.55
C PRO A 505 -10.33 -5.33 -5.06
N ARG A 506 -10.38 -5.05 -3.76
CA ARG A 506 -10.32 -3.67 -3.24
C ARG A 506 -9.07 -2.88 -3.63
N MET A 507 -7.92 -3.53 -3.81
CA MET A 507 -6.69 -2.92 -4.34
C MET A 507 -6.90 -2.36 -5.76
N SER A 508 -7.67 -3.06 -6.61
CA SER A 508 -8.04 -2.55 -7.94
C SER A 508 -8.89 -1.28 -7.85
N ALA A 509 -9.86 -1.25 -6.94
CA ALA A 509 -10.67 -0.05 -6.73
C ALA A 509 -9.82 1.12 -6.20
N LEU A 510 -8.99 0.89 -5.18
CA LEU A 510 -8.10 1.91 -4.63
C LEU A 510 -7.10 2.43 -5.67
N SER A 511 -6.57 1.53 -6.51
CA SER A 511 -5.64 1.92 -7.57
C SER A 511 -6.28 2.94 -8.53
N GLU A 512 -7.55 2.76 -8.86
CA GLU A 512 -8.31 3.72 -9.67
C GLU A 512 -8.55 5.04 -8.95
N VAL A 513 -8.85 5.00 -7.64
CA VAL A 513 -8.98 6.21 -6.82
C VAL A 513 -7.67 7.02 -6.78
N GLY A 514 -6.53 6.34 -6.64
CA GLY A 514 -5.21 6.96 -6.57
C GLY A 514 -4.65 7.44 -7.91
N TRP A 515 -5.09 6.85 -9.03
CA TRP A 515 -4.51 7.06 -10.35
C TRP A 515 -5.41 7.84 -11.30
N SER A 516 -6.68 7.44 -11.45
CA SER A 516 -7.56 7.99 -12.48
C SER A 516 -8.13 9.35 -12.09
N SER A 517 -8.39 10.19 -13.08
CA SER A 517 -9.11 11.45 -12.86
C SER A 517 -10.49 11.17 -12.25
N LYS A 518 -10.92 12.01 -11.31
CA LYS A 518 -12.26 11.95 -10.70
C LYS A 518 -13.36 11.91 -11.76
N ASN A 519 -13.21 12.68 -12.85
CA ASN A 519 -14.20 12.77 -13.92
C ASN A 519 -14.32 11.48 -14.76
N ASN A 520 -13.32 10.60 -14.69
CA ASN A 520 -13.32 9.33 -15.41
C ASN A 520 -13.85 8.17 -14.54
N LYS A 521 -14.14 8.41 -13.25
CA LYS A 521 -14.68 7.37 -12.37
C LYS A 521 -16.13 7.07 -12.74
N ASN A 522 -16.39 5.83 -13.12
CA ASN A 522 -17.71 5.33 -13.49
C ASN A 522 -17.86 3.89 -13.00
N TRP A 523 -18.74 3.68 -12.01
CA TRP A 523 -18.91 2.37 -11.38
C TRP A 523 -19.37 1.25 -12.35
N PRO A 524 -20.38 1.46 -13.21
CA PRO A 524 -20.73 0.48 -14.24
C PRO A 524 -19.55 0.07 -15.13
N ASP A 525 -18.75 1.02 -15.61
CA ASP A 525 -17.55 0.73 -16.42
C ASP A 525 -16.48 -0.02 -15.61
N PHE A 526 -16.19 0.43 -14.39
CA PHE A 526 -15.24 -0.25 -13.50
C PHE A 526 -15.64 -1.70 -13.25
N LYS A 527 -16.93 -1.98 -12.99
CA LYS A 527 -17.42 -3.36 -12.84
C LYS A 527 -17.13 -4.22 -14.07
N GLN A 528 -17.31 -3.70 -15.28
CA GLN A 528 -17.00 -4.44 -16.51
C GLN A 528 -15.51 -4.73 -16.64
N ARG A 529 -14.65 -3.74 -16.37
CA ARG A 529 -13.19 -3.94 -16.37
C ARG A 529 -12.75 -4.91 -15.28
N LEU A 530 -13.44 -4.92 -14.14
CA LEU A 530 -13.15 -5.81 -13.02
C LEU A 530 -13.44 -7.28 -13.36
N LEU A 531 -14.44 -7.58 -14.19
CA LEU A 531 -14.64 -8.94 -14.73
C LEU A 531 -13.44 -9.43 -15.55
N THR A 532 -12.76 -8.53 -16.26
CA THR A 532 -11.51 -8.85 -16.97
C THR A 532 -10.35 -9.03 -15.98
N GLN A 533 -10.30 -8.20 -14.94
CA GLN A 533 -9.29 -8.28 -13.89
C GLN A 533 -9.35 -9.61 -13.11
N TYR A 534 -10.54 -10.15 -12.85
CA TYR A 534 -10.67 -11.49 -12.24
C TYR A 534 -10.00 -12.59 -13.06
N LYS A 535 -10.10 -12.53 -14.39
CA LYS A 535 -9.37 -13.46 -15.26
C LYS A 535 -7.84 -13.28 -15.17
N ARG A 536 -7.36 -12.06 -14.86
CA ARG A 536 -5.94 -11.82 -14.56
C ARG A 536 -5.57 -12.39 -13.20
N TYR A 537 -6.42 -12.28 -12.19
CA TYR A 537 -6.21 -12.93 -10.90
C TYR A 537 -6.13 -14.46 -11.03
N ASP A 538 -6.98 -15.06 -11.88
CA ASP A 538 -6.87 -16.49 -12.21
C ASP A 538 -5.53 -16.83 -12.86
N LEU A 539 -5.06 -16.01 -13.82
CA LEU A 539 -3.75 -16.17 -14.45
C LEU A 539 -2.60 -16.03 -13.43
N TRP A 540 -2.72 -15.08 -12.50
CA TRP A 540 -1.76 -14.87 -11.41
C TRP A 540 -1.85 -15.92 -10.30
N GLN A 541 -2.90 -16.75 -10.32
CA GLN A 541 -3.19 -17.79 -9.34
C GLN A 541 -3.34 -17.27 -7.90
N VAL A 542 -3.85 -16.04 -7.75
CA VAL A 542 -4.08 -15.42 -6.43
C VAL A 542 -5.47 -15.75 -5.91
N LYS A 543 -5.65 -15.71 -4.59
CA LYS A 543 -6.98 -15.77 -3.96
C LYS A 543 -7.63 -14.39 -3.96
N TYR A 544 -8.93 -14.32 -4.25
CA TYR A 544 -9.65 -13.06 -4.29
C TYR A 544 -11.13 -13.28 -3.92
N ASN A 545 -11.78 -12.23 -3.43
CA ASN A 545 -13.22 -12.26 -3.15
C ASN A 545 -14.01 -12.08 -4.45
N THR A 546 -14.91 -13.02 -4.75
CA THR A 546 -15.81 -12.95 -5.91
C THR A 546 -17.20 -12.40 -5.57
N LYS A 547 -17.59 -12.42 -4.29
CA LYS A 547 -18.92 -12.05 -3.78
C LYS A 547 -19.18 -10.54 -3.85
N GLY A 548 -18.13 -9.72 -3.81
CA GLY A 548 -18.22 -8.26 -3.63
C GLY A 548 -18.78 -7.44 -4.81
N ILE A 549 -18.96 -8.02 -6.01
CA ILE A 549 -19.51 -7.29 -7.18
C ILE A 549 -21.03 -7.46 -7.34
N ASN A 550 -21.59 -8.57 -6.83
CA ASN A 550 -22.98 -8.97 -7.12
C ASN A 550 -23.96 -8.68 -5.96
N ASN A 551 -23.77 -7.58 -5.24
CA ASN A 551 -24.67 -7.16 -4.15
C ASN A 551 -24.92 -8.23 -3.06
N GLY A 552 -23.97 -9.14 -2.84
CA GLY A 552 -24.03 -10.07 -1.71
C GLY A 552 -25.19 -11.07 -1.74
N GLU A 553 -25.56 -11.56 -2.92
CA GLU A 553 -26.27 -12.85 -3.03
C GLU A 553 -25.39 -14.03 -2.65
#